data_AF-A0A945BBJ3-F1
#
_entry.id   AF-A0A945BBJ3-F1
#
_cell.length_a   1.000
_cell.length_b   1.000
_cell.length_c   1.000
_cell.angle_alpha   90.00
_cell.angle_beta   90.00
_cell.angle_gamma   90.00
#
_symmetry.space_group_name_H-M   'P 1'
#
loop_
_entity.id
_entity.type
_entity.pdbx_description
1 polymer ?
#
loop_
_entity_poly.entity_id
_entity_poly.type
_entity_poly.pdbx_seq_one_letter_code
_entity_poly.pdbx_strand_id
1 'polypeptide(L)'
;MSIWSKRITEAGAFWGMVSGFMGNVIANLLTLFAGVDLPVYMDPILVGGAISLITVLLVSASGSVSLESQNFREQLHKAPTNNQDSQEIARTLIWPKMMIITGVIVVALLINFYAKPYENAITNYELRAGEQL
;
A
#
# COMPACT_ATOMS: atom_id res chain seq x y z
N MET A 1 -11.28 -4.72 -1.53
CA MET A 1 -11.21 -5.27 -0.14
C MET A 1 -12.43 -4.94 0.74
N SER A 2 -13.19 -3.86 0.51
CA SER A 2 -14.48 -3.61 1.21
C SER A 2 -15.55 -4.70 0.95
N ILE A 3 -15.63 -5.20 -0.30
CA ILE A 3 -16.59 -6.21 -0.76
C ILE A 3 -16.37 -7.60 -0.10
N TRP A 4 -15.24 -7.81 0.60
CA TRP A 4 -14.89 -9.07 1.30
C TRP A 4 -14.92 -8.99 2.83
N SER A 5 -14.79 -7.81 3.46
CA SER A 5 -14.87 -7.67 4.92
C SER A 5 -16.29 -7.35 5.40
N LYS A 6 -16.88 -8.17 6.26
CA LYS A 6 -18.20 -7.93 6.89
C LYS A 6 -18.18 -6.83 7.96
N ARG A 7 -16.98 -6.36 8.34
CA ARG A 7 -16.78 -5.45 9.48
C ARG A 7 -16.51 -4.01 9.11
N ILE A 8 -16.29 -3.67 7.84
CA ILE A 8 -16.02 -2.28 7.42
C ILE A 8 -17.32 -1.63 6.98
N THR A 9 -17.68 -0.53 7.65
CA THR A 9 -18.89 0.25 7.34
C THR A 9 -18.56 1.36 6.36
N GLU A 10 -19.54 1.82 5.58
CA GLU A 10 -19.40 2.97 4.68
C GLU A 10 -18.96 4.23 5.45
N ALA A 11 -19.59 4.49 6.59
CA ALA A 11 -19.22 5.58 7.48
C ALA A 11 -17.77 5.47 7.96
N GLY A 12 -17.31 4.26 8.32
CA GLY A 12 -15.92 4.05 8.73
C GLY A 12 -14.92 4.29 7.62
N ALA A 13 -15.22 3.84 6.39
CA ALA A 13 -14.37 4.12 5.23
C ALA A 13 -14.31 5.62 4.90
N PHE A 14 -15.45 6.31 4.94
CA PHE A 14 -15.53 7.75 4.68
C PHE A 14 -14.75 8.56 5.72
N TRP A 15 -15.02 8.35 7.01
CA TRP A 15 -14.33 9.06 8.08
C TRP A 15 -12.85 8.68 8.17
N GLY A 16 -12.49 7.44 7.82
CA GLY A 16 -11.10 7.02 7.66
C GLY A 16 -10.36 7.79 6.58
N MET A 17 -10.98 8.01 5.41
CA MET A 17 -10.37 8.77 4.32
C MET A 17 -10.19 10.25 4.71
N VAL A 18 -11.23 10.87 5.27
CA VAL A 18 -11.21 12.29 5.68
C VAL A 18 -10.18 12.54 6.78
N SER A 19 -10.20 11.73 7.85
CA SER A 19 -9.26 11.87 8.97
C SER A 19 -7.82 11.58 8.57
N GLY A 20 -7.58 10.57 7.72
CA GLY A 20 -6.24 10.25 7.22
C GLY A 20 -5.67 11.35 6.34
N PHE A 21 -6.49 11.93 5.46
CA PHE A 21 -6.09 13.06 4.64
C PHE A 21 -5.78 14.29 5.49
N MET A 22 -6.64 14.62 6.46
CA MET A 22 -6.37 15.73 7.38
C MET A 22 -5.11 15.49 8.22
N GLY A 23 -4.89 14.27 8.71
CA GLY A 23 -3.68 13.90 9.44
C GLY A 23 -2.41 14.10 8.62
N ASN A 24 -2.43 13.68 7.35
CA ASN A 24 -1.33 13.91 6.42
C ASN A 24 -1.09 15.41 6.16
N VAL A 25 -2.16 16.18 5.90
CA VAL A 25 -2.05 17.63 5.64
C VAL A 25 -1.51 18.37 6.86
N ILE A 26 -1.99 18.08 8.06
CA ILE A 26 -1.51 18.70 9.30
C ILE A 26 -0.05 18.34 9.56
N ALA A 27 0.32 17.06 9.44
CA ALA A 27 1.70 16.62 9.60
C ALA A 27 2.64 17.29 8.59
N ASN A 28 2.20 17.43 7.33
CA ASN A 28 2.96 18.10 6.28
C ASN A 28 3.06 19.63 6.48
N LEU A 29 2.02 20.26 7.02
CA LEU A 29 2.08 21.68 7.40
C LEU A 29 3.03 21.88 8.58
N LEU A 30 3.08 20.96 9.54
CA LEU A 30 4.00 21.03 10.67
C LEU A 30 5.46 20.89 10.23
N THR A 31 5.79 19.96 9.34
CA THR A 31 7.15 19.87 8.75
C THR A 31 7.52 21.16 8.01
N LEU A 32 6.60 21.71 7.20
CA LEU A 32 6.86 22.91 6.39
C LEU A 32 7.00 24.20 7.22
N PHE A 33 6.16 24.41 8.23
CA PHE A 33 6.13 25.66 9.02
C PHE A 33 6.97 25.61 10.29
N ALA A 34 7.11 24.44 10.92
CA ALA A 34 7.87 24.31 12.17
C ALA A 34 9.33 23.84 11.95
N GLY A 35 9.70 23.48 10.72
CA GLY A 35 11.07 23.07 10.37
C GLY A 35 11.54 21.81 11.11
N VAL A 36 10.61 20.98 11.57
CA VAL A 36 10.92 19.74 12.28
C VAL A 36 11.20 18.66 11.24
N ASP A 37 12.45 18.22 11.16
CA ASP A 37 12.80 17.03 10.38
C ASP A 37 12.24 15.80 11.09
N LEU A 38 11.13 15.27 10.56
CA LEU A 38 10.55 14.04 11.08
C LEU A 38 11.39 12.85 10.58
N PRO A 39 11.79 11.93 11.47
CA PRO A 39 12.49 10.72 11.07
C PRO A 39 11.62 9.87 10.14
N VAL A 40 12.23 9.06 9.27
CA VAL A 40 11.57 8.32 8.15
C VAL A 40 10.30 7.56 8.56
N TYR A 41 10.21 7.07 9.80
CA TYR A 41 9.03 6.35 10.30
C TYR A 41 7.83 7.24 10.65
N MET A 42 8.02 8.55 10.76
CA MET A 42 6.99 9.53 11.06
C MET A 42 6.68 10.43 9.86
N ASP A 43 6.96 9.93 8.66
CA ASP A 43 6.57 10.58 7.42
C ASP A 43 5.06 10.92 7.45
N PRO A 44 4.65 12.12 7.03
CA PRO A 44 3.24 12.54 6.99
C PRO A 44 2.29 11.51 6.36
N ILE A 45 2.76 10.76 5.36
CA ILE A 45 1.98 9.71 4.70
C ILE A 45 1.72 8.53 5.65
N LEU A 46 2.72 8.13 6.44
CA LEU A 46 2.59 7.06 7.44
C LEU A 46 1.66 7.49 8.59
N VAL A 47 1.81 8.72 9.05
CA VAL A 47 0.96 9.28 10.11
C VAL A 47 -0.50 9.39 9.65
N GLY A 48 -0.74 9.94 8.47
CA GLY A 48 -2.07 9.99 7.86
C GLY A 48 -2.66 8.60 7.64
N GLY A 49 -1.86 7.64 7.19
CA GLY A 49 -2.27 6.24 7.03
C GLY A 49 -2.69 5.59 8.35
N ALA A 50 -1.92 5.81 9.42
CA ALA A 50 -2.25 5.28 10.75
C ALA A 50 -3.54 5.88 11.32
N ILE A 51 -3.72 7.20 11.21
CA ILE A 51 -4.94 7.90 11.65
C ILE A 51 -6.15 7.40 10.86
N SER A 52 -6.01 7.23 9.55
CA SER A 52 -7.03 6.66 8.69
C SER A 52 -7.47 5.29 9.20
N LEU A 53 -6.51 4.39 9.41
CA LEU A 53 -6.79 3.02 9.81
C LEU A 53 -7.50 2.95 11.17
N ILE A 54 -7.01 3.70 12.16
CA ILE A 54 -7.63 3.75 13.50
C ILE A 54 -9.07 4.25 13.41
N THR A 55 -9.31 5.30 12.63
CA THR A 55 -10.65 5.87 12.45
C THR A 55 -11.60 4.89 11.76
N VAL A 56 -11.15 4.19 10.71
CA VAL A 56 -11.94 3.14 10.05
C VAL A 56 -12.34 2.06 11.05
N LEU A 57 -11.40 1.61 11.90
CA LEU A 57 -11.64 0.53 12.86
C LEU A 57 -12.64 0.96 13.96
N LEU A 58 -12.47 2.14 14.54
CA LEU A 58 -13.35 2.65 15.61
C LEU A 58 -14.77 2.93 15.12
N VAL A 59 -14.88 3.61 13.98
CA VAL A 59 -16.19 3.97 13.40
C VAL A 59 -16.89 2.72 12.85
N SER A 60 -16.15 1.79 12.25
CA SER A 60 -16.75 0.54 11.77
C SER A 60 -17.14 -0.44 12.88
N ALA A 61 -16.44 -0.42 14.01
CA ALA A 61 -16.86 -1.18 15.19
C ALA A 61 -18.15 -0.63 15.82
N SER A 62 -18.44 0.67 15.65
CA SER A 62 -19.60 1.34 16.22
C SER A 62 -20.83 1.36 15.30
N GLY A 63 -20.67 1.01 14.02
CA GLY A 63 -21.75 1.01 13.04
C GLY A 63 -22.46 -0.36 12.93
N SER A 64 -23.79 -0.36 12.96
CA SER A 64 -24.61 -1.56 12.75
C SER A 64 -24.61 -1.97 11.28
N VAL A 65 -24.17 -3.19 10.98
CA VAL A 65 -24.18 -3.75 9.62
C VAL A 65 -25.62 -4.08 9.23
N SER A 66 -26.23 -3.26 8.37
CA SER A 66 -27.57 -3.53 7.83
C SER A 66 -27.60 -4.84 7.03
N LEU A 67 -28.62 -5.68 7.29
CA LEU A 67 -28.86 -6.96 6.61
C LEU A 67 -29.02 -6.79 5.08
N GLU A 68 -29.50 -5.63 4.63
CA GLU A 68 -29.71 -5.29 3.22
C GLU A 68 -28.39 -5.22 2.44
N SER A 69 -27.33 -4.67 3.07
CA SER A 69 -25.99 -4.57 2.47
C SER A 69 -25.31 -5.94 2.33
N GLN A 70 -25.67 -6.92 3.17
CA GLN A 70 -25.16 -8.29 3.06
C GLN A 70 -25.77 -9.01 1.86
N ASN A 71 -27.08 -8.89 1.67
CA ASN A 71 -27.80 -9.54 0.57
C ASN A 71 -27.41 -8.95 -0.80
N PHE A 72 -27.18 -7.63 -0.88
CA PHE A 72 -26.64 -6.99 -2.09
C PHE A 72 -25.21 -7.48 -2.43
N ARG A 73 -24.35 -7.72 -1.43
CA ARG A 73 -23.01 -8.29 -1.65
C ARG A 73 -23.05 -9.72 -2.13
N GLU A 74 -23.93 -10.55 -1.60
CA GLU A 74 -24.09 -11.94 -2.08
C GLU A 74 -24.54 -11.98 -3.54
N GLN A 75 -25.32 -11.01 -3.99
CA GLN A 75 -25.70 -10.88 -5.40
C GLN A 75 -24.54 -10.36 -6.26
N LEU A 76 -23.68 -9.48 -5.73
CA LEU A 76 -22.51 -8.95 -6.45
C LEU A 76 -21.41 -9.99 -6.68
N HIS A 77 -21.30 -11.00 -5.82
CA HIS A 77 -20.33 -12.10 -5.98
C HIS A 77 -20.80 -13.21 -6.94
N LYS A 78 -22.05 -13.16 -7.41
CA LYS A 78 -22.51 -14.07 -8.46
C LYS A 78 -22.00 -13.53 -9.80
N ALA A 79 -21.03 -14.23 -10.38
CA ALA A 79 -20.54 -13.89 -11.72
C ALA A 79 -21.71 -13.98 -12.72
N PRO A 80 -21.99 -12.92 -13.50
CA PRO A 80 -23.05 -12.97 -14.50
C PRO A 80 -22.72 -14.07 -15.52
N THR A 81 -23.66 -14.98 -15.74
CA THR A 81 -23.50 -16.15 -16.63
C THR A 81 -23.15 -15.77 -18.07
N ASN A 82 -23.40 -14.52 -18.47
CA ASN A 82 -23.15 -13.99 -19.81
C ASN A 82 -21.67 -13.65 -20.11
N ASN A 83 -20.81 -13.54 -19.08
CA ASN A 83 -19.41 -13.08 -19.25
C ASN A 83 -18.35 -14.15 -18.89
N GLN A 84 -18.72 -15.43 -18.97
CA GLN A 84 -17.80 -16.55 -18.70
C GLN A 84 -17.08 -17.04 -19.97
N ASP A 85 -16.55 -16.12 -20.79
CA ASP A 85 -15.63 -16.52 -21.86
C ASP A 85 -14.26 -16.84 -21.25
N SER A 86 -13.93 -18.13 -21.24
CA SER A 86 -12.67 -18.64 -20.70
C SER A 86 -11.45 -18.07 -21.42
N GLN A 87 -11.58 -17.66 -22.69
CA GLN A 87 -10.48 -17.03 -23.44
C GLN A 87 -10.21 -15.59 -22.99
N GLU A 88 -11.26 -14.80 -22.72
CA GLU A 88 -11.10 -13.40 -22.28
C GLU A 88 -10.50 -13.32 -20.87
N ILE A 89 -10.91 -14.23 -19.99
CA ILE A 89 -10.34 -14.37 -18.65
C ILE A 89 -8.85 -14.72 -18.75
N ALA A 90 -8.49 -15.70 -19.59
CA ALA A 90 -7.10 -16.09 -19.79
C ALA A 90 -6.24 -14.93 -20.31
N ARG A 91 -6.74 -14.14 -21.27
CA ARG A 91 -6.06 -12.95 -21.80
C ARG A 91 -5.81 -11.90 -20.72
N THR A 92 -6.80 -11.67 -19.87
CA THR A 92 -6.69 -10.70 -18.76
C THR A 92 -5.63 -11.13 -17.75
N LEU A 93 -5.51 -12.42 -17.46
CA LEU A 93 -4.52 -12.97 -16.52
C LEU A 93 -3.07 -12.96 -17.02
N ILE A 94 -2.84 -12.76 -18.32
CA ILE A 94 -1.48 -12.64 -18.87
C ILE A 94 -0.77 -11.40 -18.33
N TRP A 95 -1.48 -10.27 -18.21
CA TRP A 95 -0.90 -9.00 -17.75
C TRP A 95 -0.35 -9.06 -16.32
N PRO A 96 -1.10 -9.55 -15.30
CA PRO A 96 -0.57 -9.78 -13.97
C PRO A 96 0.64 -10.72 -13.96
N LYS A 97 0.60 -11.80 -14.76
CA LYS A 97 1.71 -12.75 -14.85
C LYS A 97 2.97 -12.10 -15.41
N MET A 98 2.84 -11.28 -16.45
CA MET A 98 3.94 -10.49 -17.01
C MET A 98 4.50 -9.51 -15.97
N MET A 99 3.63 -8.81 -15.23
CA MET A 99 4.05 -7.86 -14.19
C MET A 99 4.88 -8.55 -13.09
N ILE A 100 4.48 -9.74 -12.64
CA ILE A 100 5.24 -10.53 -11.66
C ILE A 100 6.62 -10.88 -12.21
N ILE A 101 6.69 -11.38 -13.45
CA ILE A 101 7.95 -11.75 -14.10
C ILE A 101 8.87 -10.53 -14.21
N THR A 102 8.34 -9.39 -14.67
CA THR A 102 9.10 -8.14 -14.76
C THR A 102 9.61 -7.70 -13.40
N GLY A 103 8.80 -7.80 -12.34
CA GLY A 103 9.23 -7.48 -10.97
C GLY A 103 10.41 -8.34 -10.51
N VAL A 104 10.35 -9.65 -10.76
CA VAL A 104 11.46 -10.57 -10.43
C VAL A 104 12.73 -10.22 -11.21
N ILE A 105 12.60 -9.89 -12.50
CA ILE A 105 13.74 -9.46 -13.33
C ILE A 105 14.36 -8.17 -12.78
N VAL A 106 13.55 -7.16 -12.44
CA VAL A 106 14.04 -5.89 -11.90
C VAL A 106 14.78 -6.10 -10.59
N VAL A 107 14.25 -6.92 -9.67
CA VAL A 107 14.93 -7.26 -8.41
C VAL A 107 16.27 -7.95 -8.68
N ALA A 108 16.31 -8.92 -9.59
CA ALA A 108 17.55 -9.60 -9.97
C ALA A 108 18.58 -8.63 -10.57
N LEU A 109 18.14 -7.68 -11.41
CA LEU A 109 19.01 -6.66 -11.98
C LEU A 109 19.55 -5.73 -10.90
N LEU A 110 18.71 -5.25 -9.98
CA LEU A 110 19.16 -4.39 -8.87
C LEU A 110 20.18 -5.10 -7.98
N ILE A 111 19.99 -6.39 -7.68
CA ILE A 111 20.98 -7.14 -6.89
C ILE A 111 22.33 -7.22 -7.62
N ASN A 112 22.32 -7.55 -8.91
CA ASN A 112 23.56 -7.82 -9.65
C ASN A 112 24.26 -6.54 -10.15
N PHE A 113 23.52 -5.52 -10.54
CA PHE A 113 24.06 -4.29 -11.14
C PHE A 113 24.05 -3.08 -10.22
N TYR A 114 23.38 -3.15 -9.06
CA TYR A 114 23.38 -2.07 -8.09
C TYR A 114 23.95 -2.51 -6.74
N ALA A 115 23.32 -3.48 -6.05
CA ALA A 115 23.70 -3.85 -4.69
C ALA A 115 25.13 -4.41 -4.59
N LYS A 116 25.45 -5.46 -5.36
CA LYS A 116 26.80 -6.04 -5.39
C LYS A 116 27.91 -5.06 -5.78
N PRO A 117 27.79 -4.30 -6.90
CA PRO A 117 28.86 -3.37 -7.26
C PRO A 117 29.00 -2.22 -6.28
N TYR A 118 27.90 -1.77 -5.64
CA TYR A 118 27.96 -0.76 -4.59
C TYR A 118 28.69 -1.26 -3.35
N GLU A 119 28.38 -2.47 -2.89
CA GLU A 119 29.11 -3.12 -1.79
C GLU A 119 30.59 -3.27 -2.11
N ASN A 120 30.91 -3.77 -3.31
CA ASN A 120 32.30 -3.89 -3.77
C ASN A 120 33.01 -2.52 -3.81
N ALA A 121 32.33 -1.45 -4.21
CA ALA A 121 32.92 -0.12 -4.27
C ALA A 121 33.27 0.42 -2.86
N ILE A 122 32.39 0.21 -1.88
CA ILE A 122 32.63 0.61 -0.48
C ILE A 122 33.79 -0.20 0.11
N THR A 123 33.75 -1.53 -0.01
CA THR A 123 34.81 -2.40 0.52
C THR A 123 36.18 -2.07 -0.07
N ASN A 124 36.25 -1.79 -1.38
CA ASN A 124 37.50 -1.38 -2.02
C ASN A 124 37.99 0.00 -1.54
N TYR A 125 37.08 0.92 -1.21
CA TYR A 125 37.44 2.22 -0.64
C TYR A 125 38.01 2.07 0.77
N GLU A 126 37.38 1.26 1.62
CA GLU A 126 37.84 0.99 2.99
C GLU A 126 39.21 0.28 3.01
N LEU A 127 39.42 -0.71 2.14
CA LEU A 127 40.71 -1.40 2.00
C LEU A 127 41.83 -0.43 1.60
N ARG A 128 41.58 0.47 0.64
CA ARG A 128 42.55 1.49 0.21
C ARG A 128 42.83 2.55 1.28
N ALA A 129 41.84 2.91 2.08
CA ALA A 129 42.01 3.85 3.19
C ALA A 129 42.83 3.23 4.34
N GLY A 130 42.69 1.92 4.56
CA GLY A 130 43.47 1.17 5.57
C GLY A 130 44.94 0.94 5.19
N GLU A 131 45.27 0.80 3.89
CA GLU A 131 46.66 0.67 3.41
C GLU A 131 47.47 1.98 3.47
N GLN A 132 46.82 3.13 3.70
CA GLN A 132 47.47 4.45 3.79
C GLN A 132 47.80 4.89 5.23
N LEU A 133 47.58 4.02 6.22
CA LEU A 133 47.92 4.21 7.64
C LEU A 133 49.06 3.28 8.06
#